data_AF-G1XUF5-F1
#
_entry.id   AF-G1XUF5-F1
#
_cell.length_a   1.000
_cell.length_b   1.000
_cell.length_c   1.000
_cell.angle_alpha   90.00
_cell.angle_beta   90.00
_cell.angle_gamma   90.00
#
_symmetry.space_group_name_H-M   'P 1'
#
loop_
_entity.id
_entity.type
_entity.pdbx_description
1 polymer ?
#
loop_
_entity_poly.entity_id
_entity_poly.type
_entity_poly.pdbx_seq_one_letter_code
_entity_poly.pdbx_strand_id
1 'polypeptide(L)'
;MADDNTKTLREILGLTKASHSTLYENTRDDLLIAIDCENGFEFTKQDSFEKVNSQLGLAILDPKDLAKSTSSQVNISTYNFATGTPNYRKRVSTRFIFGESYNLCTQKKDLAEKINSIIPDSRDVILIGHGGR
;
A
#
# COMPACT_ATOMS: atom_id res chain seq x y z
N MET A 1 -8.64 10.58 -22.85
CA MET A 1 -9.65 10.56 -21.78
C MET A 1 -8.97 9.98 -20.56
N ALA A 2 -8.93 10.68 -19.41
CA ALA A 2 -8.53 10.01 -18.17
C ALA A 2 -9.48 8.83 -17.96
N ASP A 3 -8.94 7.65 -17.65
CA ASP A 3 -9.76 6.50 -17.32
C ASP A 3 -10.67 6.86 -16.12
N ASP A 4 -11.77 6.13 -15.95
CA ASP A 4 -12.73 6.42 -14.89
C ASP A 4 -12.10 6.31 -13.50
N ASN A 5 -11.09 5.45 -13.34
CA ASN A 5 -10.40 5.18 -12.08
C ASN A 5 -9.55 6.38 -11.61
N THR A 6 -8.89 7.07 -12.53
CA THR A 6 -8.09 8.28 -12.23
C THR A 6 -8.96 9.47 -11.90
N LYS A 7 -10.22 9.52 -12.38
CA LYS A 7 -11.19 10.52 -11.93
C LYS A 7 -11.58 10.27 -10.47
N THR A 8 -11.95 9.03 -10.13
CA THR A 8 -12.28 8.63 -8.76
C THR A 8 -11.15 8.98 -7.79
N LEU A 9 -9.90 8.66 -8.14
CA LEU A 9 -8.75 8.99 -7.29
C LEU A 9 -8.58 10.51 -7.11
N ARG A 10 -8.74 11.31 -8.18
CA ARG A 10 -8.67 12.77 -8.09
C ARG A 10 -9.76 13.35 -7.20
N GLU A 11 -10.95 12.78 -7.23
CA GLU A 11 -12.07 13.22 -6.39
C GLU A 11 -11.83 12.91 -4.91
N ILE A 12 -11.38 11.70 -4.59
CA ILE A 12 -11.05 11.31 -3.20
C ILE A 12 -9.95 12.21 -2.64
N LEU A 13 -8.94 12.55 -3.46
CA LEU A 13 -7.86 13.45 -3.08
C LEU A 13 -8.25 14.94 -3.07
N GLY A 14 -9.52 15.27 -3.36
CA GLY A 14 -9.99 16.67 -3.39
C GLY A 14 -9.38 17.51 -4.52
N LEU A 15 -8.88 16.88 -5.57
CA LEU A 15 -8.23 17.52 -6.72
C LEU A 15 -9.21 17.95 -7.82
N THR A 16 -10.51 17.70 -7.65
CA THR A 16 -11.57 18.12 -8.56
C THR A 16 -12.35 19.30 -8.00
N LYS A 17 -12.93 20.12 -8.90
CA LYS A 17 -13.86 21.18 -8.49
C LYS A 17 -15.13 20.53 -7.93
N ALA A 18 -15.68 21.09 -6.85
CA ALA A 18 -16.86 20.56 -6.18
C ALA A 18 -18.04 20.37 -7.13
N SER A 19 -18.18 19.16 -7.68
CA SER A 19 -19.43 18.66 -8.24
C SER A 19 -20.01 17.69 -7.23
N HIS A 20 -21.25 17.95 -6.79
CA HIS A 20 -22.02 17.10 -5.89
C HIS A 20 -22.21 15.71 -6.52
N SER A 21 -21.26 14.81 -6.31
CA SER A 21 -21.42 13.40 -6.62
C SER A 21 -21.81 12.65 -5.35
N THR A 22 -23.05 12.18 -5.31
CA THR A 22 -23.66 11.44 -4.19
C THR A 22 -23.09 10.04 -4.02
N LEU A 23 -22.31 9.52 -4.98
CA LEU A 23 -21.65 8.21 -4.89
C LEU A 23 -20.50 8.18 -3.86
N TYR A 24 -19.95 9.33 -3.46
CA TYR A 24 -18.66 9.42 -2.77
C TYR A 24 -18.69 9.99 -1.35
N GLU A 25 -19.85 10.33 -0.79
CA GLU A 25 -19.91 10.67 0.64
C GLU A 25 -19.50 9.47 1.52
N ASN A 26 -19.71 8.25 1.04
CA ASN A 26 -19.34 7.02 1.74
C ASN A 26 -17.84 6.67 1.61
N THR A 27 -17.18 7.00 0.49
CA THR A 27 -15.79 6.54 0.22
C THR A 27 -14.71 7.50 0.75
N ARG A 28 -15.10 8.64 1.34
CA ARG A 28 -14.15 9.57 2.00
C ARG A 28 -13.49 8.96 3.23
N ASP A 29 -14.06 7.88 3.75
CA ASP A 29 -13.56 7.13 4.87
C ASP A 29 -12.78 5.89 4.45
N ASP A 30 -12.55 5.66 3.15
CA ASP A 30 -11.83 4.47 2.68
C ASP A 30 -10.32 4.69 2.76
N LEU A 31 -9.57 3.66 3.17
CA LEU A 31 -8.11 3.71 3.15
C LEU A 31 -7.61 3.57 1.71
N LEU A 32 -6.76 4.49 1.28
CA LEU A 32 -6.07 4.40 0.00
C LEU A 32 -4.77 3.62 0.18
N ILE A 33 -4.63 2.50 -0.51
CA ILE A 33 -3.44 1.66 -0.42
C ILE A 33 -2.85 1.47 -1.81
N ALA A 34 -1.70 2.11 -2.05
CA ALA A 34 -0.91 1.84 -3.23
C ALA A 34 -0.04 0.59 -3.01
N ILE A 35 -0.07 -0.31 -3.99
CA ILE A 35 0.63 -1.59 -3.96
C ILE A 35 1.57 -1.68 -5.16
N ASP A 36 2.81 -2.07 -4.88
CA ASP A 36 3.79 -2.45 -5.90
C ASP A 36 4.54 -3.71 -5.47
N CYS A 37 4.90 -4.55 -6.44
CA CYS A 37 5.49 -5.86 -6.17
C CYS A 37 6.67 -6.14 -7.10
N GLU A 38 7.78 -6.59 -6.53
CA GLU A 38 8.89 -7.18 -7.29
C GLU A 38 8.83 -8.69 -7.15
N ASN A 39 8.64 -9.42 -8.25
CA ASN A 39 8.38 -10.87 -8.25
C ASN A 39 7.17 -11.27 -7.38
N GLY A 40 6.07 -10.51 -7.46
CA GLY A 40 4.91 -10.69 -6.57
C GLY A 40 4.22 -12.06 -6.68
N PHE A 41 4.32 -12.72 -7.83
CA PHE A 41 3.75 -14.06 -8.04
C PHE A 41 4.29 -15.09 -7.03
N GLU A 42 5.50 -14.89 -6.52
CA GLU A 42 6.15 -15.81 -5.61
C GLU A 42 5.47 -15.89 -4.23
N PHE A 43 4.83 -14.80 -3.79
CA PHE A 43 4.05 -14.78 -2.55
C PHE A 43 2.86 -15.75 -2.56
N THR A 44 2.42 -16.18 -3.76
CA THR A 44 1.27 -17.07 -3.94
C THR A 44 1.65 -18.54 -4.09
N LYS A 45 2.89 -18.85 -4.47
CA LYS A 45 3.32 -20.18 -4.90
C LYS A 45 3.73 -21.12 -3.77
N GLN A 46 4.17 -20.58 -2.63
CA GLN A 46 4.76 -21.35 -1.54
C GLN A 46 4.54 -20.69 -0.18
N ASP A 47 4.56 -21.49 0.88
CA ASP A 47 4.33 -20.99 2.24
C ASP A 47 5.62 -20.46 2.91
N SER A 48 6.79 -20.94 2.48
CA SER A 48 8.09 -20.44 2.92
C SER A 48 8.69 -19.51 1.88
N PHE A 49 9.33 -18.42 2.30
CA PHE A 49 9.93 -17.44 1.41
C PHE A 49 11.45 -17.30 1.56
N GLU A 50 12.12 -18.20 2.29
CA GLU A 50 13.54 -18.07 2.64
C GLU A 50 14.49 -18.04 1.42
N LYS A 51 14.08 -18.65 0.31
CA LYS A 51 14.90 -18.77 -0.91
C LYS A 51 14.39 -17.95 -2.07
N VAL A 52 13.30 -17.20 -1.89
CA VAL A 52 12.66 -16.48 -2.97
C VAL A 52 12.76 -14.99 -2.72
N ASN A 53 13.49 -14.32 -3.59
CA ASN A 53 13.74 -12.89 -3.48
C ASN A 53 12.55 -12.13 -4.08
N SER A 54 11.68 -11.62 -3.22
CA SER A 54 10.50 -10.85 -3.61
C SER A 54 10.34 -9.62 -2.71
N GLN A 55 9.59 -8.63 -3.18
CA GLN A 55 9.21 -7.46 -2.40
C GLN A 55 7.72 -7.14 -2.60
N LEU A 56 7.08 -6.71 -1.52
CA LEU A 56 5.75 -6.11 -1.53
C LEU A 56 5.86 -4.74 -0.86
N GLY A 57 5.69 -3.69 -1.66
CA GLY A 57 5.63 -2.31 -1.20
C GLY A 57 4.19 -1.87 -1.00
N LEU A 58 3.91 -1.26 0.15
CA LEU A 58 2.63 -0.62 0.44
C LEU A 58 2.87 0.86 0.77
N ALA A 59 2.02 1.73 0.24
CA ALA A 59 1.89 3.11 0.70
C ALA A 59 0.43 3.36 1.08
N ILE A 60 0.20 3.72 2.33
CA ILE A 60 -1.13 3.85 2.94
C ILE A 60 -1.37 5.31 3.25
N LEU A 61 -2.52 5.81 2.80
CA LEU A 61 -3.04 7.14 3.09
C LEU A 61 -4.45 7.00 3.67
N ASP A 62 -4.66 7.50 4.89
CA ASP A 62 -6.01 7.71 5.44
C ASP A 62 -6.49 9.11 5.03
N PRO A 63 -7.52 9.24 4.18
CA PRO A 63 -8.04 10.55 3.79
C PRO A 63 -8.55 11.40 4.97
N LYS A 64 -8.83 10.79 6.13
CA LYS A 64 -9.16 11.53 7.37
C LYS A 64 -8.01 12.42 7.83
N ASP A 65 -6.77 12.05 7.53
CA ASP A 65 -5.60 12.86 7.87
C ASP A 65 -5.50 14.10 6.97
N LEU A 66 -6.04 14.03 5.74
CA LEU A 66 -6.13 15.19 4.84
C LEU A 66 -7.12 16.23 5.36
N ALA A 67 -8.28 15.79 5.84
CA ALA A 67 -9.35 16.68 6.29
C ALA A 67 -9.01 17.40 7.61
N LYS A 68 -8.16 16.80 8.44
CA LYS A 68 -7.78 17.32 9.77
C LYS A 68 -6.47 18.11 9.76
N SER A 69 -5.67 18.00 8.70
CA SER A 69 -4.36 18.64 8.65
C SER A 69 -4.48 20.13 8.33
N THR A 70 -3.98 20.97 9.23
CA THR A 70 -3.65 22.38 8.95
C THR A 70 -2.25 22.54 8.37
N SER A 71 -1.50 21.43 8.25
CA SER A 71 -0.14 21.37 7.73
C SER A 71 -0.16 21.05 6.23
N SER A 72 0.82 21.57 5.49
CA SER A 72 1.07 21.17 4.10
C SER A 72 1.66 19.76 3.97
N GLN A 73 1.94 19.09 5.09
CA GLN A 73 2.45 17.73 5.12
C GLN A 73 1.31 16.72 5.20
N VAL A 74 1.32 15.78 4.27
CA VAL A 74 0.43 14.62 4.25
C VAL A 74 1.20 13.44 4.84
N ASN A 75 0.62 12.78 5.84
CA ASN A 75 1.22 11.57 6.39
C ASN A 75 0.89 10.38 5.49
N ILE A 76 1.92 9.75 4.93
CA ILE A 76 1.80 8.53 4.13
C ILE A 76 2.65 7.47 4.80
N SER A 77 2.02 6.45 5.34
CA SER A 77 2.72 5.31 5.94
C SER A 77 3.20 4.41 4.82
N THR A 78 4.49 4.11 4.81
CA THR A 78 5.15 3.31 3.76
C THR A 78 5.79 2.08 4.38
N TYR A 79 5.53 0.93 3.77
CA TYR A 79 5.97 -0.37 4.26
C TYR A 79 6.58 -1.16 3.11
N ASN A 80 7.74 -1.78 3.34
CA ASN A 80 8.33 -2.72 2.39
C ASN A 80 8.54 -4.07 3.05
N PHE A 81 7.89 -5.10 2.52
CA PHE A 81 8.04 -6.49 2.94
C PHE A 81 9.02 -7.18 2.01
N ALA A 82 10.18 -7.56 2.55
CA ALA A 82 11.23 -8.22 1.78
C ALA A 82 11.39 -9.69 2.20
N THR A 83 11.44 -10.57 1.21
CA THR A 83 11.64 -12.01 1.40
C THR A 83 12.97 -12.48 0.81
N GLY A 84 13.28 -13.77 0.94
CA GLY A 84 14.46 -14.38 0.33
C GLY A 84 15.69 -14.37 1.21
N THR A 85 16.85 -14.47 0.55
CA THR A 85 18.12 -14.73 1.23
C THR A 85 18.52 -13.57 2.15
N PRO A 86 19.30 -13.82 3.24
CA PRO A 86 19.79 -12.75 4.12
C PRO A 86 20.52 -11.62 3.37
N ASN A 87 21.32 -11.95 2.35
CA ASN A 87 22.02 -10.97 1.53
C ASN A 87 21.07 -10.11 0.70
N TYR A 88 20.01 -10.70 0.16
CA TYR A 88 18.99 -9.96 -0.57
C TYR A 88 18.25 -8.98 0.35
N ARG A 89 17.78 -9.46 1.51
CA ARG A 89 17.05 -8.65 2.49
C ARG A 89 17.88 -7.47 3.00
N LYS A 90 19.17 -7.69 3.29
CA LYS A 90 20.12 -6.63 3.65
C LYS A 90 20.29 -5.58 2.55
N ARG A 91 20.30 -6.01 1.28
CA ARG A 91 20.41 -5.10 0.13
C ARG A 91 19.14 -4.28 -0.07
N VAL A 92 17.97 -4.89 0.10
CA VAL A 92 16.69 -4.19 -0.02
C VAL A 92 16.51 -3.18 1.11
N SER A 93 16.82 -3.57 2.35
CA SER A 93 16.68 -2.71 3.52
C SER A 93 17.51 -1.43 3.47
N THR A 94 18.62 -1.44 2.72
CA THR A 94 19.50 -0.26 2.53
C THR A 94 19.05 0.64 1.39
N ARG A 95 18.13 0.16 0.53
CA ARG A 95 17.63 0.91 -0.63
C ARG A 95 16.24 1.51 -0.40
N PHE A 96 15.55 1.07 0.64
CA PHE A 96 14.25 1.64 0.99
C PHE A 96 14.43 2.98 1.68
N ILE A 97 13.91 4.04 1.06
CA ILE A 97 14.18 5.44 1.44
C ILE A 97 13.02 6.14 2.14
N PHE A 98 11.83 5.52 2.20
CA PHE A 98 10.64 6.10 2.84
C PHE A 98 9.96 5.06 3.73
N GLY A 99 9.86 5.30 5.05
CA GLY A 99 9.07 4.46 5.96
C GLY A 99 9.82 3.28 6.58
N GLU A 100 9.06 2.23 6.92
CA GLU A 100 9.57 1.03 7.61
C GLU A 100 9.79 -0.15 6.66
N SER A 101 10.93 -0.82 6.78
CA SER A 101 11.16 -2.11 6.11
C SER A 101 10.92 -3.28 7.05
N TYR A 102 9.92 -4.10 6.75
CA TYR A 102 9.72 -5.41 7.35
C TYR A 102 10.62 -6.43 6.65
N ASN A 103 11.82 -6.57 7.18
CA ASN A 103 12.88 -7.36 6.56
C ASN A 103 12.77 -8.88 6.73
N LEU A 104 11.70 -9.43 7.33
CA LEU A 104 11.72 -10.82 7.83
C LEU A 104 10.38 -11.55 7.68
N CYS A 105 9.67 -11.40 6.57
CA CYS A 105 8.58 -12.33 6.25
C CYS A 105 9.19 -13.60 5.66
N THR A 106 9.57 -14.55 6.51
CA THR A 106 10.07 -15.87 6.06
C THR A 106 8.94 -16.82 5.73
N GLN A 107 7.72 -16.54 6.21
CA GLN A 107 6.54 -17.33 5.92
C GLN A 107 5.38 -16.46 5.44
N LYS A 108 4.48 -17.08 4.66
CA LYS A 108 3.25 -16.47 4.17
C LYS A 108 2.32 -16.03 5.30
N LYS A 109 2.25 -16.82 6.38
CA LYS A 109 1.47 -16.49 7.56
C LYS A 109 1.98 -15.20 8.23
N ASP A 110 3.29 -15.08 8.41
CA ASP A 110 3.89 -13.89 9.00
C ASP A 110 3.60 -12.63 8.17
N LEU A 111 3.65 -12.75 6.84
CA LEU A 111 3.29 -11.66 5.94
C LEU A 111 1.84 -11.24 6.11
N ALA A 112 0.91 -12.20 6.12
CA ALA A 112 -0.52 -11.94 6.30
C ALA A 112 -0.81 -11.30 7.67
N GLU A 113 -0.23 -11.81 8.75
CA GLU A 113 -0.37 -11.24 10.09
C GLU A 113 0.14 -9.80 10.15
N LYS A 114 1.27 -9.52 9.49
CA LYS A 114 1.80 -8.15 9.42
C LYS A 114 0.91 -7.22 8.63
N ILE A 115 0.42 -7.64 7.46
CA ILE A 115 -0.52 -6.85 6.64
C ILE A 115 -1.79 -6.53 7.45
N ASN A 116 -2.37 -7.53 8.13
CA ASN A 116 -3.56 -7.34 8.97
C ASN A 116 -3.29 -6.45 10.19
N SER A 117 -2.04 -6.38 10.69
CA SER A 117 -1.69 -5.47 11.78
C SER A 117 -1.58 -4.00 11.37
N ILE A 118 -1.37 -3.71 10.08
CA ILE A 118 -1.23 -2.35 9.55
C ILE A 118 -2.48 -1.86 8.81
N ILE A 119 -3.29 -2.78 8.26
CA ILE A 119 -4.58 -2.46 7.62
C ILE A 119 -5.70 -2.91 8.55
N PRO A 120 -6.46 -1.99 9.16
CA PRO A 120 -7.55 -2.36 10.05
C PRO A 120 -8.71 -3.00 9.27
N ASP A 121 -9.17 -4.18 9.74
CA ASP A 121 -10.30 -4.91 9.16
C ASP A 121 -11.64 -4.14 9.20
N SER A 122 -11.71 -3.05 9.96
CA SER A 122 -12.90 -2.23 10.17
C SER A 122 -13.10 -1.11 9.14
N ARG A 123 -12.20 -0.99 8.16
CA ARG A 123 -12.24 0.06 7.13
C ARG A 123 -12.31 -0.55 5.75
N ASP A 124 -13.13 0.03 4.90
CA ASP A 124 -13.08 -0.24 3.47
C ASP A 124 -11.75 0.26 2.88
N VAL A 125 -11.27 -0.43 1.85
CA VAL A 125 -9.95 -0.23 1.27
C VAL A 125 -10.06 -0.07 -0.25
N ILE A 126 -9.43 0.96 -0.78
CA ILE A 126 -9.24 1.15 -2.21
C ILE A 126 -7.79 0.78 -2.56
N LEU A 127 -7.64 -0.30 -3.33
CA LEU A 127 -6.35 -0.78 -3.80
C LEU A 127 -5.94 -0.08 -5.10
N ILE A 128 -4.73 0.47 -5.10
CA ILE A 128 -4.14 1.17 -6.24
C ILE A 128 -2.90 0.41 -6.68
N GLY A 129 -3.02 -0.39 -7.74
CA GLY A 129 -1.88 -1.10 -8.32
C GLY A 129 -1.24 -0.31 -9.47
N HIS A 130 0.08 -0.44 -9.64
CA HIS A 130 0.72 -0.13 -10.92
C HIS A 130 0.58 -1.34 -11.86
N GLY A 131 0.36 -1.09 -13.15
CA GLY A 131 -0.01 -2.10 -14.16
C GLY A 131 0.79 -3.40 -14.05
N GLY A 132 0.12 -4.43 -13.54
CA GLY A 132 0.70 -5.75 -13.37
C GLY A 132 1.19 -6.31 -14.71
N ARG A 133 2.37 -6.91 -14.68
CA ARG A 133 2.80 -7.86 -15.71
C ARG A 133 2.53 -9.28 -15.22
#